data_AF-A0A443ZVG6-F1
#
_entry.id   AF-A0A443ZVG6-F1
#
_cell.length_a   1.000
_cell.length_b   1.000
_cell.length_c   1.000
_cell.angle_alpha   90.00
_cell.angle_beta   90.00
_cell.angle_gamma   90.00
#
_symmetry.space_group_name_H-M   'P 1'
#
loop_
_entity.id
_entity.type
_entity.pdbx_description
1 polymer ?
#
loop_
_entity_poly.entity_id
_entity_poly.type
_entity_poly.pdbx_seq_one_letter_code
_entity_poly.pdbx_strand_id
1 'polypeptide(L)'
;MKKIVPDPPLHPVPNPFISTPYFSIHSDLIPPDSLAFASELLRGIHETTNEFCRAHCSEPGQGMLVNVLHSAEMARALVEHALGKLQEGRQ
;
A
#
# COMPACT_ATOMS: atom_id res chain seq x y z
N MET A 1 -49.36 -24.93 -8.93
CA MET A 1 -48.53 -23.93 -9.65
C MET A 1 -47.09 -24.09 -9.17
N LYS A 2 -46.21 -24.69 -9.97
CA LYS A 2 -44.79 -24.78 -9.62
C LYS A 2 -44.15 -23.46 -10.07
N LYS A 3 -43.77 -22.60 -9.11
CA LYS A 3 -43.00 -21.40 -9.44
C LYS A 3 -41.71 -21.89 -10.08
N ILE A 4 -41.49 -21.51 -11.34
CA ILE A 4 -40.22 -21.69 -12.01
C ILE A 4 -39.27 -20.74 -11.28
N VAL A 5 -38.39 -21.30 -10.47
CA VAL A 5 -37.26 -20.57 -9.91
C VAL A 5 -36.25 -20.47 -11.04
N PRO A 6 -35.83 -19.27 -11.46
CA PRO A 6 -34.78 -19.14 -12.45
C PRO A 6 -33.51 -19.77 -11.88
N ASP A 7 -32.90 -20.71 -12.62
CA ASP A 7 -31.57 -21.19 -12.28
C ASP A 7 -30.59 -20.01 -12.25
N PRO A 8 -29.67 -19.96 -11.27
CA PRO A 8 -28.72 -18.87 -11.18
C PRO A 8 -27.85 -18.83 -12.45
N PRO A 9 -27.52 -17.63 -12.96
CA PRO A 9 -26.74 -17.51 -14.18
C PRO A 9 -25.37 -18.19 -14.01
N LEU A 10 -25.08 -19.17 -14.87
CA LEU A 10 -23.83 -19.93 -14.92
C LEU A 10 -22.66 -19.15 -15.57
N HIS A 11 -22.83 -17.87 -15.86
CA HIS A 11 -21.75 -17.04 -16.38
C HIS A 11 -21.09 -16.27 -15.24
N PRO A 12 -19.75 -16.18 -15.22
CA PRO A 12 -19.05 -15.34 -14.28
C PRO A 12 -19.47 -13.92 -14.59
N VAL A 13 -20.41 -13.42 -13.80
CA VAL A 13 -20.54 -11.98 -13.59
C VAL A 13 -19.11 -11.50 -13.28
N PRO A 14 -18.58 -10.50 -13.99
CA PRO A 14 -17.45 -9.76 -13.50
C PRO A 14 -17.94 -9.15 -12.20
N ASN A 15 -17.74 -9.87 -11.10
CA ASN A 15 -18.06 -9.40 -9.79
C ASN A 15 -17.25 -8.10 -9.65
N PRO A 16 -17.84 -6.93 -9.35
CA PRO A 16 -17.05 -5.75 -9.02
C PRO A 16 -16.14 -6.01 -7.82
N PHE A 17 -16.43 -7.09 -7.10
CA PHE A 17 -15.69 -7.71 -6.01
C PHE A 17 -14.78 -8.86 -6.47
N ILE A 18 -14.24 -8.83 -7.70
CA ILE A 18 -13.02 -9.60 -7.97
C ILE A 18 -12.02 -9.14 -6.93
N SER A 19 -11.74 -10.07 -6.03
CA SER A 19 -10.68 -10.14 -5.03
C SER A 19 -9.38 -9.50 -5.51
N THR A 20 -9.36 -8.17 -5.57
CA THR A 20 -8.14 -7.43 -5.39
C THR A 20 -7.81 -7.66 -3.93
N PRO A 21 -6.75 -8.43 -3.61
CA PRO A 21 -6.27 -8.45 -2.23
C PRO A 21 -6.18 -7.00 -1.74
N TYR A 22 -6.36 -6.76 -0.44
CA TYR A 22 -6.27 -5.40 0.15
C TYR A 22 -4.97 -4.64 -0.22
N PHE A 23 -3.98 -5.34 -0.79
CA PHE A 23 -2.70 -4.82 -1.27
C PHE A 23 -2.55 -4.78 -2.81
N SER A 24 -3.60 -5.06 -3.58
CA SER A 24 -3.54 -4.97 -5.04
C SER A 24 -3.57 -3.51 -5.47
N ILE A 25 -2.45 -3.06 -6.03
CA ILE A 25 -2.38 -1.77 -6.71
C ILE A 25 -3.25 -1.88 -7.97
N HIS A 26 -4.33 -1.10 -8.02
CA HIS A 26 -5.19 -1.06 -9.21
C HIS A 26 -4.38 -0.48 -10.38
N SER A 27 -4.52 -1.09 -11.56
CA SER A 27 -3.74 -0.72 -12.75
C SER A 27 -4.12 0.63 -13.37
N ASP A 28 -5.15 1.29 -12.86
CA ASP A 28 -5.61 2.63 -13.24
C ASP A 28 -4.96 3.76 -12.42
N LEU A 29 -4.12 3.43 -11.44
CA LEU A 29 -3.41 4.39 -10.62
C LEU A 29 -2.41 5.22 -11.45
N ILE A 30 -2.65 6.53 -11.53
CA ILE A 30 -1.71 7.43 -12.18
C ILE A 30 -0.39 7.50 -11.39
N PRO A 31 0.76 7.74 -12.04
CA PRO A 31 2.06 7.76 -11.35
C PRO A 31 2.16 8.68 -10.12
N PRO A 32 1.58 9.89 -10.11
CA PRO A 32 1.62 10.77 -8.93
C PRO A 32 0.90 10.18 -7.72
N ASP A 33 -0.28 9.59 -7.94
CA ASP A 33 -1.09 9.00 -6.89
C ASP A 33 -0.43 7.72 -6.36
N SER A 34 0.17 6.93 -7.25
CA SER A 34 1.00 5.77 -6.88
C SER A 34 2.14 6.17 -5.93
N LEU A 35 2.84 7.26 -6.23
CA LEU A 35 3.93 7.77 -5.38
C LEU A 35 3.40 8.34 -4.06
N ALA A 36 2.28 9.05 -4.07
CA ALA A 36 1.64 9.53 -2.84
C ALA A 36 1.27 8.35 -1.91
N PHE A 37 0.67 7.29 -2.45
CA PHE A 37 0.35 6.08 -1.69
C PHE A 37 1.58 5.35 -1.17
N ALA A 38 2.66 5.28 -1.97
CA ALA A 38 3.93 4.72 -1.53
C ALA A 38 4.51 5.52 -0.34
N SER A 39 4.44 6.85 -0.38
CA SER A 39 4.89 7.71 0.72
C SER A 39 4.12 7.43 2.02
N GLU A 40 2.79 7.34 1.93
CA GLU A 40 1.93 7.03 3.09
C GLU A 40 2.19 5.62 3.65
N LEU A 41 2.42 4.63 2.77
CA LEU A 41 2.79 3.28 3.20
C LEU A 41 4.11 3.29 3.97
N LEU A 42 5.13 3.97 3.46
CA LEU A 42 6.45 4.05 4.10
C LEU A 42 6.39 4.79 5.43
N ARG A 43 5.56 5.84 5.52
CA ARG A 43 5.24 6.53 6.77
C ARG A 43 4.63 5.57 7.79
N GLY A 44 3.63 4.77 7.40
CA GLY A 44 3.00 3.77 8.26
C GLY A 44 4.00 2.71 8.76
N ILE A 45 4.87 2.20 7.89
CA ILE A 45 5.94 1.26 8.26
C ILE A 45 6.87 1.88 9.30
N HIS A 46 7.29 3.13 9.08
CA HIS A 46 8.16 3.84 10.01
C HIS A 46 7.48 4.05 11.37
N GLU A 47 6.27 4.61 11.40
CA GLU A 47 5.53 4.91 12.63
C GLU A 47 5.26 3.64 13.46
N THR A 48 4.81 2.56 12.83
CA THR A 48 4.52 1.29 13.51
C THR A 48 5.78 0.60 14.03
N THR A 49 6.85 0.59 13.24
CA THR A 49 8.14 0.02 13.67
C THR A 49 8.73 0.83 14.81
N ASN A 50 8.66 2.16 14.73
CA ASN A 50 9.19 3.05 15.76
C ASN A 50 8.45 2.87 17.08
N GLU A 51 7.12 2.80 17.04
CA GLU A 51 6.32 2.56 18.24
C GLU A 51 6.63 1.18 18.85
N PHE A 52 6.77 0.14 18.04
CA PHE A 52 7.21 -1.17 18.52
C PHE A 52 8.60 -1.10 19.18
N CYS A 53 9.56 -0.41 18.57
CA CYS A 53 10.91 -0.26 19.14
C CYS A 53 10.87 0.45 20.50
N ARG A 54 10.02 1.48 20.64
CA ARG A 54 9.83 2.22 21.90
C ARG A 54 9.18 1.35 22.97
N ALA A 55 8.18 0.54 22.61
CA ALA A 55 7.49 -0.35 23.54
C ALA A 55 8.35 -1.53 24.02
N HIS A 56 9.29 -2.01 23.18
CA HIS A 56 10.11 -3.20 23.43
C HIS A 56 11.61 -2.87 23.58
N CYS A 57 11.92 -1.71 24.16
CA CYS A 57 13.29 -1.26 24.36
C CYS A 57 14.12 -2.32 25.11
N SER A 58 15.29 -2.68 24.57
CA SER A 58 16.25 -3.67 25.10
C SER A 58 16.04 -5.15 24.72
N GLU A 59 15.07 -5.46 23.85
CA GLU A 59 14.91 -6.82 23.32
C GLU A 59 15.98 -7.17 22.25
N PRO A 60 16.44 -8.44 22.18
CA PRO A 60 17.32 -8.91 21.11
C PRO A 60 16.66 -8.72 19.73
N GLY A 61 17.40 -8.18 18.75
CA GLY A 61 16.90 -7.96 17.39
C GLY A 61 16.52 -6.51 17.04
N GLN A 62 16.59 -5.59 18.01
CA GLN A 62 16.39 -4.14 17.79
C GLN A 62 17.24 -3.56 16.64
N GLY A 63 18.47 -4.03 16.47
CA GLY A 63 19.35 -3.57 15.37
C GLY A 63 18.78 -3.82 13.98
N MET A 64 18.02 -4.89 13.77
CA MET A 64 17.36 -5.15 12.48
C MET A 64 16.19 -4.17 12.24
N LEU A 65 15.47 -3.78 13.30
CA LEU A 65 14.37 -2.82 13.21
C LEU A 65 14.87 -1.39 12.95
N VAL A 66 16.05 -1.02 13.45
CA VAL A 66 16.70 0.26 13.09
C VAL A 66 16.97 0.34 11.58
N ASN A 67 17.40 -0.77 10.97
CA ASN A 67 17.60 -0.82 9.53
C ASN A 67 16.29 -0.67 8.75
N VAL A 68 15.18 -1.21 9.27
CA VAL A 68 13.83 -1.02 8.69
C VAL A 68 13.41 0.45 8.74
N LEU A 69 13.57 1.11 9.89
CA LEU A 69 13.27 2.54 10.05
C LEU A 69 14.03 3.39 9.05
N HIS A 70 15.35 3.19 8.97
CA HIS A 70 16.19 3.94 8.05
C HIS A 70 15.84 3.68 6.58
N SER A 71 15.56 2.43 6.21
CA SER A 71 15.17 2.07 4.85
C SER A 71 13.82 2.69 4.47
N ALA A 72 12.85 2.71 5.38
CA ALA A 72 11.55 3.33 5.16
C ALA A 72 11.67 4.85 4.96
N GLU A 73 12.48 5.52 5.78
CA GLU A 73 12.74 6.96 5.67
C GLU A 73 13.45 7.31 4.35
N MET A 74 14.50 6.56 3.98
CA MET A 74 15.23 6.77 2.73
C MET A 74 14.35 6.53 1.50
N ALA A 75 13.56 5.45 1.49
CA ALA A 75 12.63 5.18 0.41
C ALA A 75 11.59 6.30 0.28
N ARG A 76 11.12 6.86 1.39
CA ARG A 76 10.14 7.95 1.38
C ARG A 76 10.74 9.22 0.78
N ALA A 77 11.98 9.57 1.14
CA ALA A 77 12.69 10.69 0.53
C ALA A 77 12.86 10.53 -0.99
N LEU A 78 13.15 9.31 -1.47
CA LEU A 78 13.23 9.00 -2.91
C LEU A 78 11.87 9.17 -3.62
N VAL A 79 10.79 8.73 -2.99
CA VAL A 79 9.42 8.87 -3.49
C VAL A 79 9.01 10.34 -3.58
N GLU A 80 9.25 11.11 -2.52
CA GLU A 80 8.97 12.56 -2.48
C GLU A 80 9.78 13.30 -3.55
N HIS A 81 11.05 12.93 -3.74
CA HIS A 81 11.87 13.48 -4.82
C HIS A 81 11.31 13.17 -6.22
N ALA A 82 10.95 11.90 -6.48
CA ALA A 82 10.38 11.50 -7.76
C ALA A 82 9.04 12.21 -8.04
N LEU A 83 8.20 12.37 -7.02
CA LEU A 83 6.94 13.10 -7.12
C LEU A 83 7.17 14.58 -7.49
N GLY A 84 8.15 15.23 -6.85
CA GLY A 84 8.56 16.59 -7.20
C GLY A 84 8.99 16.73 -8.66
N LYS A 85 9.84 15.82 -9.16
CA LYS A 85 10.27 15.82 -10.57
C LYS A 85 9.10 15.66 -11.55
N LEU A 86 8.10 14.83 -11.22
CA LEU A 86 6.90 14.62 -12.06
C LEU A 86 5.94 15.80 -12.05
N GLN A 87 6.00 16.66 -11.04
CA GLN A 87 5.20 17.88 -10.96
C GLN A 87 5.89 19.04 -11.71
N GLU A 88 7.22 19.13 -11.62
CA GLU A 88 8.03 20.10 -12.37
C GLU A 88 7.92 19.91 -13.90
N GLY A 89 7.99 18.67 -14.38
CA GLY A 89 7.89 18.37 -15.82
C GLY A 89 6.49 18.56 -16.44
N ARG A 90 5.51 19.02 -15.65
CA ARG A 90 4.15 19.35 -16.09
C ARG A 90 3.92 20.86 -16.25
N GLN A 91 4.90 21.70 -15.92
CA GLN A 91 4.89 23.15 -16.15
C GLN A 91 5.51 23.48 -17.51
#